data_AF-A0A7J6TZ34-F1
#
_entry.id   AF-A0A7J6TZ34-F1
#
_cell.length_a   1.000
_cell.length_b   1.000
_cell.length_c   1.000
_cell.angle_alpha   90.00
_cell.angle_beta   90.00
_cell.angle_gamma   90.00
#
_symmetry.space_group_name_H-M   'P 1'
#
loop_
_entity.id
_entity.type
_entity.pdbx_description
1 polymer ?
#
loop_
_entity_poly.entity_id
_entity_poly.type
_entity_poly.pdbx_seq_one_letter_code
_entity_poly.pdbx_strand_id
1 'polypeptide(L)'
;KLPYQALRPQFQQQVDAFVQKVYSSLKPKMIGGTALNGLMLATLAQEYVSAINSSAVPTIQSAWTNVVTHQLRISLRDAVHVYRATMNENVMQKLPMSDEEVRAKHKQAKAAALQVFNGPKFDQGDSRYLDFRQELRNAVARLNEHVKVENKRVSERECHAVYKELHDRQVNSVRISYIEQKNFSSFTDLAEAWQQLISLYESTAVGPASSGLMLETIFPAMTDSVQKMWEDLSKENDKLKRQLQSKLAEADGRNTAVQEMIAREREQHTDDFAQERKKWTERVVELESMLEEAKQALEDTQYRFQRETAQMRDQESVMRDQVKQLQDRLQERSTSKGSSSSKGATGTEINNLRDAVYAALSELKSLDLDRKQLSVKAEHEKQLIGLERKFNKQLNEARRKNEVLIEHLRQTYEEEVDTLKSQRSELQQTVKEFEKQLAMRTAECDKLRSMVASAETDRKLRQQHADVLVNQSELIISFLRKLGHADDDARDVGGKLEKLSTQAQDFFGVTVRPGERR
;
A
#
# COMPACT_ATOMS: atom_id res chain seq x y z
N LYS A 1 97.45 -63.65 9.69
CA LYS A 1 96.25 -64.49 9.40
C LYS A 1 96.55 -65.30 8.14
N LEU A 2 96.25 -66.60 8.13
CA LEU A 2 96.45 -67.45 6.96
C LEU A 2 95.34 -67.16 5.91
N PRO A 3 95.66 -66.95 4.61
CA PRO A 3 94.64 -66.66 3.60
C PRO A 3 93.80 -67.91 3.27
N TYR A 4 92.52 -67.72 2.95
CA TYR A 4 91.58 -68.83 2.70
C TYR A 4 92.06 -69.77 1.58
N GLN A 5 92.65 -69.21 0.51
CA GLN A 5 93.17 -70.00 -0.61
C GLN A 5 94.39 -70.87 -0.22
N ALA A 6 95.09 -70.55 0.87
CA ALA A 6 96.22 -71.33 1.37
C ALA A 6 95.78 -72.49 2.28
N LEU A 7 94.47 -72.66 2.52
CA LEU A 7 93.93 -73.80 3.27
C LEU A 7 93.83 -75.04 2.38
N ARG A 8 93.76 -76.22 2.99
CA ARG A 8 93.61 -77.49 2.24
C ARG A 8 92.32 -77.45 1.39
N PRO A 9 92.34 -77.88 0.12
CA PRO A 9 91.16 -77.85 -0.75
C PRO A 9 89.94 -78.55 -0.15
N GLN A 10 90.14 -79.68 0.56
CA GLN A 10 89.05 -80.40 1.22
C GLN A 10 88.41 -79.57 2.35
N PHE A 11 89.19 -78.77 3.07
CA PHE A 11 88.68 -77.87 4.10
C PHE A 11 87.87 -76.72 3.48
N GLN A 12 88.36 -76.14 2.37
CA GLN A 12 87.63 -75.10 1.64
C GLN A 12 86.27 -75.63 1.17
N GLN A 13 86.24 -76.80 0.52
CA GLN A 13 85.00 -77.43 0.06
C GLN A 13 84.01 -77.70 1.21
N GLN A 14 84.50 -78.14 2.38
CA GLN A 14 83.67 -78.37 3.56
C GLN A 14 83.13 -77.07 4.15
N VAL A 15 83.94 -76.00 4.19
CA VAL A 15 83.52 -74.68 4.66
C VAL A 15 82.49 -74.08 3.71
N ASP A 16 82.69 -74.16 2.40
CA ASP A 16 81.73 -73.65 1.42
C ASP A 16 80.40 -74.40 1.51
N ALA A 17 80.44 -75.75 1.62
CA ALA A 17 79.25 -76.56 1.84
C ALA A 17 78.55 -76.23 3.17
N PHE A 18 79.32 -75.97 4.24
CA PHE A 18 78.78 -75.53 5.52
C PHE A 18 78.10 -74.16 5.41
N VAL A 19 78.74 -73.18 4.77
CA VAL A 19 78.21 -71.84 4.55
C VAL A 19 76.90 -71.90 3.74
N GLN A 20 76.88 -72.67 2.65
CA GLN A 20 75.66 -72.88 1.85
C GLN A 20 74.54 -73.54 2.66
N LYS A 21 74.86 -74.55 3.47
CA LYS A 21 73.91 -75.21 4.36
C LYS A 21 73.35 -74.25 5.42
N VAL A 22 74.17 -73.37 5.97
CA VAL A 22 73.72 -72.35 6.91
C VAL A 22 72.77 -71.38 6.20
N TYR A 23 73.19 -70.73 5.13
CA TYR A 23 72.38 -69.72 4.43
C TYR A 23 71.04 -70.27 3.90
N SER A 24 71.02 -71.50 3.39
CA SER A 24 69.78 -72.14 2.91
C SER A 24 68.80 -72.52 4.02
N SER A 25 69.23 -72.58 5.28
CA SER A 25 68.40 -72.97 6.42
C SER A 25 68.16 -71.86 7.44
N LEU A 26 68.68 -70.65 7.19
CA LEU A 26 68.48 -69.51 8.08
C LEU A 26 67.00 -69.16 8.20
N LYS A 27 66.50 -69.17 9.44
CA LYS A 27 65.17 -68.66 9.78
C LYS A 27 65.32 -67.38 10.58
N PRO A 28 64.44 -66.38 10.39
CA PRO A 28 64.40 -65.20 11.25
C PRO A 28 64.30 -65.62 12.72
N LYS A 29 65.00 -64.91 13.61
CA LYS A 29 64.88 -65.15 15.04
C LYS A 29 63.47 -64.76 15.48
N MET A 30 62.75 -65.70 16.09
CA MET A 30 61.37 -65.49 16.56
C MET A 30 61.32 -65.48 18.09
N ILE A 31 60.56 -64.55 18.67
CA ILE A 31 60.14 -64.57 20.08
C ILE A 31 58.64 -64.31 20.12
N GLY A 32 57.88 -65.16 20.82
CA GLY A 32 56.42 -65.03 20.90
C GLY A 32 55.73 -64.98 19.54
N GLY A 33 56.21 -65.75 18.55
CA GLY A 33 55.65 -65.76 17.19
C GLY A 33 55.99 -64.53 16.33
N THR A 34 56.78 -63.57 16.83
CA THR A 34 57.18 -62.36 16.11
C THR A 34 58.64 -62.42 15.68
N ALA A 35 58.93 -62.10 14.42
CA ALA A 35 60.29 -62.00 13.91
C ALA A 35 60.99 -60.76 14.49
N LEU A 36 62.18 -60.94 15.06
CA LEU A 36 62.95 -59.82 15.62
C LEU A 36 63.54 -58.98 14.50
N ASN A 37 63.28 -57.67 14.55
CA ASN A 37 64.04 -56.68 13.79
C ASN A 37 65.28 -56.23 14.58
N GLY A 38 66.16 -55.44 13.95
CA GLY A 38 67.40 -54.97 14.57
C GLY A 38 67.18 -54.14 15.85
N LEU A 39 66.15 -53.29 15.87
CA LEU A 39 65.82 -52.48 17.04
C LEU A 39 65.35 -53.35 18.20
N MET A 40 64.45 -54.30 17.94
CA MET A 40 63.94 -55.25 18.94
C MET A 40 65.07 -56.09 19.52
N LEU A 41 66.02 -56.55 18.69
CA LEU A 41 67.19 -57.29 19.15
C LEU A 41 68.11 -56.44 20.02
N ALA A 42 68.34 -55.17 19.64
CA ALA A 42 69.15 -54.24 20.43
C ALA A 42 68.50 -53.95 21.79
N THR A 43 67.19 -53.72 21.84
CA THR A 43 66.45 -53.55 23.09
C THR A 43 66.50 -54.81 23.95
N LEU A 44 66.33 -56.00 23.38
CA LEU A 44 66.48 -57.27 24.12
C LEU A 44 67.89 -57.43 24.71
N ALA A 45 68.92 -57.14 23.93
CA ALA A 45 70.30 -57.20 24.39
C ALA A 45 70.54 -56.21 25.54
N GLN A 46 70.02 -54.98 25.45
CA GLN A 46 70.11 -53.99 26.50
C GLN A 46 69.42 -54.43 27.79
N GLU A 47 68.19 -54.97 27.69
CA GLU A 47 67.43 -55.49 28.84
C GLU A 47 68.17 -56.65 29.52
N TYR A 48 68.72 -57.60 28.74
CA TYR A 48 69.49 -58.72 29.29
C TYR A 48 70.78 -58.26 29.96
N VAL A 49 71.56 -57.39 29.32
CA VAL A 49 72.80 -56.85 29.90
C VAL A 49 72.49 -56.05 31.16
N SER A 50 71.41 -55.25 31.17
CA SER A 50 71.00 -54.48 32.35
C SER A 50 70.62 -55.39 33.52
N ALA A 51 69.91 -56.50 33.27
CA ALA A 51 69.57 -57.47 34.31
C ALA A 51 70.81 -58.17 34.88
N ILE A 52 71.74 -58.59 34.01
CA ILE A 52 73.02 -59.19 34.44
C ILE A 52 73.81 -58.21 35.31
N ASN A 53 73.93 -56.96 34.87
CA ASN A 53 74.70 -55.94 35.57
C ASN A 53 74.05 -55.50 36.89
N SER A 54 72.74 -55.70 37.07
CA SER A 54 72.03 -55.42 38.32
C SER A 54 71.93 -56.63 39.26
N SER A 55 72.67 -57.71 38.99
CA SER A 55 72.61 -58.98 39.73
C SER A 55 71.22 -59.63 39.73
N ALA A 56 70.36 -59.28 38.76
CA ALA A 56 69.06 -59.90 38.54
C ALA A 56 69.17 -61.01 37.49
N VAL A 57 68.29 -62.00 37.56
CA VAL A 57 68.21 -63.05 36.52
C VAL A 57 67.49 -62.50 35.29
N PRO A 58 68.12 -62.48 34.10
CA PRO A 58 67.46 -62.02 32.88
C PRO A 58 66.29 -62.93 32.53
N THR A 59 65.06 -62.42 32.60
CA THR A 59 63.87 -63.19 32.18
C THR A 59 63.47 -62.81 30.76
N ILE A 60 63.29 -63.82 29.90
CA ILE A 60 62.88 -63.61 28.51
C ILE A 60 61.55 -62.88 28.46
N GLN A 61 60.62 -63.20 29.37
CA GLN A 61 59.27 -62.64 29.39
C GLN A 61 59.24 -61.15 29.75
N SER A 62 60.03 -60.70 30.74
CA SER A 62 60.07 -59.28 31.12
C SER A 62 60.75 -58.43 30.03
N ALA A 63 61.90 -58.89 29.52
CA ALA A 63 62.60 -58.21 28.44
C ALA A 63 61.73 -58.13 27.17
N TRP A 64 61.04 -59.22 26.81
CA TRP A 64 60.12 -59.25 25.68
C TRP A 64 58.94 -58.28 25.87
N THR A 65 58.37 -58.22 27.08
CA THR A 65 57.30 -57.28 27.41
C THR A 65 57.73 -55.82 27.23
N ASN A 66 58.94 -55.47 27.66
CA ASN A 66 59.50 -54.14 27.48
C ASN A 66 59.70 -53.80 26.00
N VAL A 67 60.21 -54.76 25.22
CA VAL A 67 60.44 -54.62 23.77
C VAL A 67 59.14 -54.40 23.01
N VAL A 68 58.11 -55.21 23.29
CA VAL A 68 56.78 -55.07 22.67
C VAL A 68 56.19 -53.71 23.00
N THR A 69 56.22 -53.31 24.27
CA THR A 69 55.70 -52.01 24.72
C THR A 69 56.44 -50.84 24.05
N HIS A 70 57.77 -50.91 23.97
CA HIS A 70 58.60 -49.90 23.32
C HIS A 70 58.28 -49.78 21.82
N GLN A 71 58.19 -50.92 21.12
CA GLN A 71 57.89 -50.95 19.69
C GLN A 71 56.45 -50.49 19.40
N LEU A 72 55.47 -50.83 20.23
CA LEU A 72 54.09 -50.35 20.12
C LEU A 72 54.01 -48.83 20.31
N ARG A 73 54.78 -48.27 21.25
CA ARG A 73 54.85 -46.81 21.46
C ARG A 73 55.44 -46.08 20.25
N ILE A 74 56.50 -46.62 19.64
CA ILE A 74 57.06 -46.08 18.39
C ILE A 74 56.02 -46.15 17.27
N SER A 75 55.37 -47.31 17.11
CA SER A 75 54.37 -47.54 16.05
C SER A 75 53.16 -46.61 16.21
N LEU A 76 52.71 -46.35 17.45
CA LEU A 76 51.68 -45.36 17.76
C LEU A 76 52.12 -43.95 17.34
N ARG A 77 53.32 -43.52 17.74
CA ARG A 77 53.85 -42.19 17.42
C ARG A 77 53.92 -41.99 15.91
N ASP A 78 54.48 -42.95 15.18
CA ASP A 78 54.67 -42.86 13.74
C ASP A 78 53.33 -42.91 13.00
N ALA A 79 52.37 -43.74 13.45
CA ALA A 79 51.01 -43.77 12.91
C ALA A 79 50.28 -42.43 13.10
N VAL A 80 50.38 -41.82 14.29
CA VAL A 80 49.80 -40.49 14.56
C VAL A 80 50.46 -39.41 13.70
N HIS A 81 51.78 -39.48 13.51
CA HIS A 81 52.51 -38.56 12.64
C HIS A 81 52.04 -38.66 11.19
N VAL A 82 51.93 -39.87 10.64
CA VAL A 82 51.45 -40.11 9.26
C VAL A 82 50.02 -39.61 9.10
N TYR A 83 49.12 -39.89 10.05
CA TYR A 83 47.76 -39.35 10.01
C TYR A 83 47.76 -37.82 9.96
N ARG A 84 48.51 -37.17 10.87
CA ARG A 84 48.59 -35.71 10.95
C ARG A 84 49.15 -35.10 9.66
N ALA A 85 50.26 -35.62 9.15
CA ALA A 85 50.89 -35.13 7.93
C ALA A 85 49.93 -35.24 6.73
N THR A 86 49.29 -36.41 6.58
CA THR A 86 48.34 -36.67 5.49
C THR A 86 47.14 -35.72 5.55
N MET A 87 46.55 -35.52 6.73
CA MET A 87 45.42 -34.59 6.92
C MET A 87 45.83 -33.13 6.74
N ASN A 88 47.06 -32.76 7.13
CA ASN A 88 47.54 -31.39 6.97
C ASN A 88 47.70 -31.02 5.49
N GLU A 89 48.39 -31.85 4.72
CA GLU A 89 48.65 -31.63 3.29
C GLU A 89 47.38 -31.72 2.43
N ASN A 90 46.51 -32.69 2.72
CA ASN A 90 45.36 -32.95 1.86
C ASN A 90 44.08 -32.23 2.28
N VAL A 91 43.99 -31.74 3.51
CA VAL A 91 42.77 -31.11 4.05
C VAL A 91 43.05 -29.73 4.62
N MET A 92 43.95 -29.58 5.61
CA MET A 92 44.14 -28.30 6.32
C MET A 92 44.59 -27.15 5.42
N GLN A 93 45.43 -27.42 4.42
CA GLN A 93 45.87 -26.40 3.46
C GLN A 93 44.82 -26.03 2.39
N LYS A 94 43.71 -26.77 2.31
CA LYS A 94 42.71 -26.66 1.25
C LYS A 94 41.30 -26.35 1.76
N LEU A 95 41.18 -25.99 3.05
CA LEU A 95 39.90 -25.56 3.60
C LEU A 95 39.41 -24.27 2.91
N PRO A 96 38.09 -24.07 2.77
CA PRO A 96 37.00 -24.96 3.20
C PRO A 96 36.72 -26.09 2.20
N MET A 97 36.23 -27.22 2.70
CA MET A 97 35.90 -28.41 1.90
C MET A 97 34.53 -28.97 2.29
N SER A 98 33.91 -29.72 1.38
CA SER A 98 32.67 -30.43 1.71
C SER A 98 32.90 -31.51 2.78
N ASP A 99 31.86 -31.77 3.56
CA ASP A 99 31.88 -32.80 4.59
C ASP A 99 32.15 -34.21 4.04
N GLU A 100 31.72 -34.48 2.82
CA GLU A 100 31.97 -35.76 2.13
C GLU A 100 33.44 -35.92 1.77
N GLU A 101 34.07 -34.88 1.24
CA GLU A 101 35.50 -34.91 0.90
C GLU A 101 36.38 -35.06 2.14
N VAL A 102 36.08 -34.31 3.21
CA VAL A 102 36.81 -34.43 4.48
C VAL A 102 36.67 -35.84 5.05
N ARG A 103 35.47 -36.44 5.01
CA ARG A 103 35.25 -37.84 5.43
C ARG A 103 36.06 -38.83 4.59
N ALA A 104 36.11 -38.64 3.27
CA ALA A 104 36.88 -39.52 2.38
C ALA A 104 38.39 -39.45 2.68
N LYS A 105 38.94 -38.23 2.82
CA LYS A 105 40.36 -38.02 3.18
C LYS A 105 40.69 -38.54 4.57
N HIS A 106 39.79 -38.36 5.54
CA HIS A 106 39.93 -38.95 6.87
C HIS A 106 40.03 -40.48 6.81
N LYS A 107 39.17 -41.14 6.02
CA LYS A 107 39.19 -42.61 5.87
C LYS A 107 40.52 -43.09 5.28
N GLN A 108 41.04 -42.38 4.27
CA GLN A 108 42.34 -42.67 3.66
C GLN A 108 43.49 -42.50 4.67
N ALA A 109 43.55 -41.36 5.37
CA ALA A 109 44.60 -41.08 6.36
C ALA A 109 44.56 -42.08 7.53
N LYS A 110 43.36 -42.44 8.00
CA LYS A 110 43.16 -43.44 9.05
C LYS A 110 43.63 -44.83 8.63
N ALA A 111 43.37 -45.23 7.38
CA ALA A 111 43.84 -46.51 6.85
C ALA A 111 45.37 -46.55 6.77
N ALA A 112 46.02 -45.47 6.29
CA ALA A 112 47.48 -45.36 6.25
C ALA A 112 48.10 -45.43 7.65
N ALA A 113 47.53 -44.72 8.63
CA ALA A 113 47.98 -44.76 10.01
C ALA A 113 47.86 -46.17 10.63
N LEU A 114 46.76 -46.88 10.35
CA LEU A 114 46.58 -48.26 10.81
C LEU A 114 47.57 -49.23 10.16
N GLN A 115 47.90 -49.04 8.88
CA GLN A 115 48.93 -49.85 8.22
C GLN A 115 50.30 -49.70 8.88
N VAL A 116 50.68 -48.46 9.24
CA VAL A 116 51.93 -48.18 9.96
C VAL A 116 51.91 -48.81 11.35
N PHE A 117 50.82 -48.64 12.10
CA PHE A 117 50.67 -49.21 13.44
C PHE A 117 50.74 -50.74 13.45
N ASN A 118 50.15 -51.40 12.46
CA ASN A 118 50.10 -52.87 12.36
C ASN A 118 51.37 -53.48 11.73
N GLY A 119 52.29 -52.66 11.22
CA GLY A 119 53.50 -53.09 10.51
C GLY A 119 54.34 -54.16 11.25
N PRO A 120 54.57 -54.04 12.58
CA PRO A 120 55.32 -55.03 13.34
C PRO A 120 54.65 -56.40 13.51
N LYS A 121 53.37 -56.56 13.14
CA LYS A 121 52.60 -57.83 13.21
C LYS A 121 52.58 -58.49 14.60
N PHE A 122 52.46 -57.70 15.66
CA PHE A 122 52.22 -58.22 17.01
C PHE A 122 50.84 -58.89 17.12
N ASP A 123 50.67 -59.73 18.14
CA ASP A 123 49.41 -60.40 18.44
C ASP A 123 48.30 -59.39 18.74
N GLN A 124 47.20 -59.48 17.99
CA GLN A 124 46.07 -58.57 18.13
C GLN A 124 45.20 -58.88 19.35
N GLY A 125 45.35 -60.07 19.95
CA GLY A 125 44.71 -60.44 21.21
C GLY A 125 45.46 -59.96 22.46
N ASP A 126 46.68 -59.44 22.31
CA ASP A 126 47.47 -58.94 23.43
C ASP A 126 46.84 -57.66 24.02
N SER A 127 46.63 -57.65 25.35
CA SER A 127 46.07 -56.48 26.07
C SER A 127 46.81 -55.19 25.74
N ARG A 128 48.15 -55.23 25.66
CA ARG A 128 48.97 -54.05 25.38
C ARG A 128 48.71 -53.53 23.97
N TYR A 129 48.62 -54.43 23.00
CA TYR A 129 48.29 -54.07 21.63
C TYR A 129 46.92 -53.39 21.57
N LEU A 130 45.92 -53.94 22.27
CA LEU A 130 44.58 -53.37 22.35
C LEU A 130 44.59 -51.97 22.99
N ASP A 131 45.36 -51.76 24.06
CA ASP A 131 45.51 -50.46 24.73
C ASP A 131 46.10 -49.41 23.78
N PHE A 132 47.26 -49.70 23.15
CA PHE A 132 47.88 -48.79 22.18
C PHE A 132 47.01 -48.55 20.94
N ARG A 133 46.24 -49.56 20.50
CA ARG A 133 45.28 -49.41 19.39
C ARG A 133 44.13 -48.48 19.79
N GLN A 134 43.66 -48.56 21.03
CA GLN A 134 42.65 -47.65 21.56
C GLN A 134 43.21 -46.22 21.68
N GLU A 135 44.46 -46.06 22.12
CA GLU A 135 45.13 -44.77 22.14
C GLU A 135 45.24 -44.14 20.74
N LEU A 136 45.60 -44.93 19.72
CA LEU A 136 45.61 -44.48 18.32
C LEU A 136 44.24 -44.02 17.88
N ARG A 137 43.19 -44.81 18.16
CA ARG A 137 41.79 -44.46 17.83
C ARG A 137 41.40 -43.13 18.47
N ASN A 138 41.74 -42.93 19.74
CA ASN A 138 41.45 -41.69 20.47
C ASN A 138 42.24 -40.50 19.89
N ALA A 139 43.52 -40.68 19.56
CA ALA A 139 44.35 -39.63 18.95
C ALA A 139 43.83 -39.20 17.57
N VAL A 140 43.48 -40.16 16.72
CA VAL A 140 42.87 -39.92 15.40
C VAL A 140 41.52 -39.22 15.53
N ALA A 141 40.67 -39.64 16.48
CA ALA A 141 39.39 -38.99 16.72
C ALA A 141 39.56 -37.52 17.13
N ARG A 142 40.47 -37.22 18.07
CA ARG A 142 40.76 -35.83 18.49
C ARG A 142 41.27 -34.97 17.34
N LEU A 143 42.20 -35.49 16.54
CA LEU A 143 42.73 -34.74 15.39
C LEU A 143 41.66 -34.52 14.31
N ASN A 144 40.79 -35.51 14.06
CA ASN A 144 39.68 -35.35 13.13
C ASN A 144 38.67 -34.30 13.60
N GLU A 145 38.40 -34.25 14.90
CA GLU A 145 37.48 -33.25 15.45
C GLU A 145 38.04 -31.83 15.30
N HIS A 146 39.34 -31.66 15.59
CA HIS A 146 40.03 -30.40 15.31
C HIS A 146 39.90 -29.98 13.83
N VAL A 147 40.07 -30.93 12.89
CA VAL A 147 39.92 -30.68 11.46
C VAL A 147 38.50 -30.20 11.11
N LYS A 148 37.46 -30.82 11.69
CA LYS A 148 36.07 -30.43 11.44
C LYS A 148 35.74 -29.04 11.98
N VAL A 149 36.16 -28.75 13.21
CA VAL A 149 35.98 -27.42 13.82
C VAL A 149 36.61 -26.36 12.93
N GLU A 150 37.82 -26.63 12.44
CA GLU A 150 38.53 -25.66 11.62
C GLU A 150 37.99 -25.54 10.20
N ASN A 151 37.50 -26.63 9.61
CA ASN A 151 36.74 -26.58 8.35
C ASN A 151 35.49 -25.72 8.49
N LYS A 152 34.73 -25.90 9.60
CA LYS A 152 33.56 -25.08 9.88
C LYS A 152 33.92 -23.61 10.03
N ARG A 153 34.93 -23.29 10.83
CA ARG A 153 35.37 -21.90 11.07
C ARG A 153 35.80 -21.19 9.79
N VAL A 154 36.56 -21.87 8.92
CA VAL A 154 36.99 -21.31 7.63
C VAL A 154 35.80 -21.19 6.68
N SER A 155 34.94 -22.21 6.61
CA SER A 155 33.72 -22.18 5.79
C SER A 155 32.79 -21.03 6.21
N GLU A 156 32.59 -20.81 7.51
CA GLU A 156 31.81 -19.66 8.01
C GLU A 156 32.42 -18.35 7.50
N ARG A 157 33.73 -18.12 7.67
CA ARG A 157 34.39 -16.89 7.21
C ARG A 157 34.23 -16.66 5.71
N GLU A 158 34.50 -17.67 4.89
CA GLU A 158 34.44 -17.54 3.42
C GLU A 158 33.00 -17.36 2.94
N CYS A 159 32.04 -18.11 3.50
CA CYS A 159 30.62 -17.95 3.15
C CYS A 159 30.10 -16.55 3.49
N HIS A 160 30.50 -15.98 4.65
CA HIS A 160 30.16 -14.60 5.00
C HIS A 160 30.79 -13.58 4.05
N ALA A 161 32.04 -13.80 3.62
CA ALA A 161 32.72 -12.91 2.68
C ALA A 161 32.02 -12.92 1.31
N VAL A 162 31.71 -14.11 0.78
CA VAL A 162 30.95 -14.27 -0.47
C VAL A 162 29.58 -13.62 -0.36
N TYR A 163 28.83 -13.91 0.70
CA TYR A 163 27.52 -13.30 0.93
C TYR A 163 27.60 -11.77 0.94
N LYS A 164 28.55 -11.20 1.68
CA LYS A 164 28.71 -9.75 1.78
C LYS A 164 29.00 -9.12 0.42
N GLU A 165 29.91 -9.70 -0.36
CA GLU A 165 30.23 -9.21 -1.70
C GLU A 165 29.00 -9.27 -2.63
N LEU A 166 28.28 -10.40 -2.63
CA LEU A 166 27.09 -10.57 -3.47
C LEU A 166 25.96 -9.63 -3.05
N HIS A 167 25.72 -9.48 -1.74
CA HIS A 167 24.72 -8.57 -1.19
C HIS A 167 25.04 -7.12 -1.55
N ASP A 168 26.30 -6.70 -1.42
CA ASP A 168 26.73 -5.34 -1.78
C ASP A 168 26.56 -5.07 -3.29
N ARG A 169 26.86 -6.07 -4.13
CA ARG A 169 26.79 -5.93 -5.58
C ARG A 169 25.37 -5.95 -6.13
N GLN A 170 24.51 -6.85 -5.65
CA GLN A 170 23.19 -7.11 -6.23
C GLN A 170 22.05 -6.46 -5.44
N VAL A 171 22.03 -6.60 -4.11
CA VAL A 171 20.89 -6.16 -3.29
C VAL A 171 21.04 -4.69 -2.91
N ASN A 172 22.22 -4.27 -2.46
CA ASN A 172 22.45 -2.88 -2.07
C ASN A 172 22.41 -1.93 -3.28
N SER A 173 22.85 -2.36 -4.47
CA SER A 173 22.78 -1.54 -5.69
C SER A 173 21.33 -1.23 -6.08
N VAL A 174 20.44 -2.24 -6.05
CA VAL A 174 18.99 -2.06 -6.27
C VAL A 174 18.39 -1.17 -5.19
N ARG A 175 18.76 -1.37 -3.92
CA ARG A 175 18.27 -0.55 -2.81
C ARG A 175 18.68 0.91 -2.91
N ILE A 176 19.92 1.20 -3.31
CA ILE A 176 20.42 2.58 -3.51
C ILE A 176 19.66 3.24 -4.67
N SER A 177 19.51 2.53 -5.80
CA SER A 177 18.74 3.01 -6.94
C SER A 177 17.29 3.35 -6.56
N TYR A 178 16.65 2.51 -5.74
CA TYR A 178 15.30 2.74 -5.21
C TYR A 178 15.19 4.01 -4.36
N ILE A 179 16.16 4.24 -3.45
CA ILE A 179 16.17 5.41 -2.57
C ILE A 179 16.39 6.71 -3.37
N GLU A 180 17.33 6.71 -4.32
CA GLU A 180 17.73 7.91 -5.05
C GLU A 180 16.73 8.31 -6.12
N GLN A 181 16.18 7.34 -6.85
CA GLN A 181 15.32 7.64 -8.00
C GLN A 181 13.87 7.95 -7.59
N LYS A 182 13.49 7.71 -6.31
CA LYS A 182 12.09 7.73 -5.82
C LYS A 182 11.12 6.98 -6.74
N ASN A 183 11.67 6.09 -7.55
CA ASN A 183 10.94 5.24 -8.44
C ASN A 183 10.72 3.99 -7.62
N PHE A 184 9.49 3.79 -7.15
CA PHE A 184 9.11 2.60 -6.41
C PHE A 184 9.07 1.41 -7.39
N SER A 185 10.24 1.03 -7.89
CA SER A 185 10.41 -0.06 -8.83
C SER A 185 10.24 -1.37 -8.05
N SER A 186 9.00 -1.85 -8.14
CA SER A 186 8.52 -3.21 -8.03
C SER A 186 9.33 -4.17 -7.15
N PHE A 187 8.66 -4.76 -6.16
CA PHE A 187 9.14 -5.94 -5.43
C PHE A 187 9.74 -7.02 -6.34
N THR A 188 9.41 -7.06 -7.64
CA THR A 188 10.05 -7.93 -8.63
C THR A 188 11.55 -7.72 -8.74
N ASP A 189 12.04 -6.48 -8.77
CA ASP A 189 13.47 -6.21 -9.00
C ASP A 189 14.29 -6.61 -7.77
N LEU A 190 13.73 -6.36 -6.57
CA LEU A 190 14.30 -6.84 -5.32
C LEU A 190 14.27 -8.38 -5.24
N ALA A 191 13.16 -9.00 -5.64
CA ALA A 191 13.02 -10.45 -5.66
C ALA A 191 14.00 -11.11 -6.66
N GLU A 192 14.18 -10.54 -7.84
CA GLU A 192 15.14 -11.00 -8.84
C GLU A 192 16.58 -10.84 -8.35
N ALA A 193 16.91 -9.72 -7.69
CA ALA A 193 18.23 -9.52 -7.10
C ALA A 193 18.53 -10.57 -6.03
N TRP A 194 17.57 -10.89 -5.16
CA TRP A 194 17.71 -11.94 -4.16
C TRP A 194 17.79 -13.34 -4.79
N GLN A 195 17.00 -13.61 -5.83
CA GLN A 195 17.04 -14.90 -6.53
C GLN A 195 18.40 -15.12 -7.21
N GLN A 196 18.96 -14.09 -7.85
CA GLN A 196 20.30 -14.13 -8.41
C GLN A 196 21.35 -14.34 -7.31
N LEU A 197 21.24 -13.64 -6.18
CA LEU A 197 22.15 -13.80 -5.05
C LEU A 197 22.14 -15.22 -4.51
N ILE A 198 20.96 -15.79 -4.29
CA ILE A 198 20.80 -17.17 -3.79
C ILE A 198 21.44 -18.16 -4.78
N SER A 199 21.12 -18.04 -6.07
CA SER A 199 21.68 -18.95 -7.09
C SER A 199 23.20 -18.89 -7.17
N LEU A 200 23.77 -17.68 -7.08
CA LEU A 200 25.20 -17.49 -7.17
C LEU A 200 25.90 -17.94 -5.88
N TYR A 201 25.30 -17.67 -4.72
CA TYR A 201 25.75 -18.16 -3.42
C TYR A 201 25.77 -19.69 -3.37
N GLU A 202 24.70 -20.37 -3.80
CA GLU A 202 24.64 -21.85 -3.85
C GLU A 202 25.74 -22.45 -4.74
N SER A 203 26.12 -21.76 -5.82
CA SER A 203 27.18 -22.22 -6.72
C SER A 203 28.61 -21.93 -6.23
N THR A 204 28.80 -20.97 -5.33
CA THR A 204 30.13 -20.47 -4.90
C THR A 204 30.47 -20.81 -3.46
N ALA A 205 29.48 -20.94 -2.57
CA ALA A 205 29.69 -21.23 -1.17
C ALA A 205 30.04 -22.71 -0.95
N VAL A 206 31.21 -22.95 -0.35
CA VAL A 206 31.72 -24.30 -0.09
C VAL A 206 31.91 -24.54 1.41
N GLY A 207 31.58 -25.75 1.83
CA GLY A 207 31.84 -26.27 3.17
C GLY A 207 30.60 -26.35 4.07
N PRO A 208 30.77 -26.82 5.31
CA PRO A 208 29.65 -27.20 6.18
C PRO A 208 28.81 -26.03 6.69
N ALA A 209 29.29 -24.78 6.57
CA ALA A 209 28.58 -23.61 7.04
C ALA A 209 27.63 -23.00 5.99
N SER A 210 27.71 -23.43 4.73
CA SER A 210 26.99 -22.79 3.61
C SER A 210 25.47 -22.79 3.82
N SER A 211 24.89 -23.93 4.20
CA SER A 211 23.46 -24.07 4.47
C SER A 211 23.03 -23.38 5.77
N GLY A 212 23.89 -23.36 6.79
CA GLY A 212 23.61 -22.67 8.05
C GLY A 212 23.48 -21.17 7.84
N LEU A 213 24.43 -20.56 7.12
CA LEU A 213 24.40 -19.13 6.81
C LEU A 213 23.20 -18.73 5.94
N MET A 214 22.80 -19.60 5.01
CA MET A 214 21.59 -19.40 4.19
C MET A 214 20.35 -19.18 5.07
N LEU A 215 20.16 -20.04 6.07
CA LEU A 215 19.01 -20.00 6.98
C LEU A 215 19.12 -18.88 8.02
N GLU A 216 20.29 -18.70 8.61
CA GLU A 216 20.47 -17.79 9.75
C GLU A 216 20.71 -16.33 9.36
N THR A 217 21.19 -16.06 8.14
CA THR A 217 21.57 -14.71 7.72
C THR A 217 20.87 -14.28 6.44
N ILE A 218 20.92 -15.10 5.38
CA ILE A 218 20.47 -14.66 4.05
C ILE A 218 18.94 -14.57 3.99
N PHE A 219 18.19 -15.59 4.43
CA PHE A 219 16.73 -15.51 4.44
C PHE A 219 16.18 -14.42 5.38
N PRO A 220 16.69 -14.25 6.62
CA PRO A 220 16.29 -13.12 7.46
C PRO A 220 16.58 -11.76 6.81
N ALA A 221 17.74 -11.58 6.19
CA ALA A 221 18.07 -10.33 5.50
C ALA A 221 17.13 -10.06 4.31
N MET A 222 16.74 -11.11 3.58
CA MET A 222 15.74 -11.02 2.52
C MET A 222 14.38 -10.58 3.08
N THR A 223 13.88 -11.23 4.13
CA THR A 223 12.60 -10.86 4.75
C THR A 223 12.63 -9.44 5.31
N ASP A 224 13.73 -9.04 5.95
CA ASP A 224 13.91 -7.69 6.49
C ASP A 224 13.92 -6.64 5.36
N SER A 225 14.51 -6.95 4.21
CA SER A 225 14.53 -6.05 3.05
C SER A 225 13.13 -5.82 2.48
N VAL A 226 12.34 -6.90 2.37
CA VAL A 226 10.94 -6.85 1.91
C VAL A 226 10.07 -6.10 2.92
N GLN A 227 10.25 -6.36 4.22
CA GLN A 227 9.50 -5.67 5.28
C GLN A 227 9.81 -4.16 5.28
N LYS A 228 11.07 -3.76 5.18
CA LYS A 228 11.45 -2.34 5.09
C LYS A 228 10.83 -1.65 3.88
N MET A 229 10.89 -2.30 2.71
CA MET A 229 10.25 -1.77 1.50
C MET A 229 8.73 -1.62 1.66
N TRP A 230 8.07 -2.60 2.29
CA TRP A 230 6.65 -2.53 2.61
C TRP A 230 6.31 -1.37 3.57
N GLU A 231 7.09 -1.18 4.63
CA GLU A 231 6.90 -0.09 5.58
C GLU A 231 7.04 1.29 4.93
N ASP A 232 8.02 1.45 4.03
CA ASP A 232 8.23 2.71 3.30
C ASP A 232 7.09 2.99 2.32
N LEU A 233 6.65 1.98 1.57
CA LEU A 233 5.48 2.08 0.68
C LEU A 233 4.20 2.42 1.46
N SER A 234 3.99 1.77 2.60
CA SER A 234 2.83 2.01 3.47
C SER A 234 2.81 3.44 3.99
N LYS A 235 3.96 3.96 4.47
CA LYS A 235 4.10 5.35 4.94
C LYS A 235 3.78 6.37 3.84
N GLU A 236 4.28 6.17 2.62
CA GLU A 236 4.01 7.11 1.53
C GLU A 236 2.55 7.02 1.06
N ASN A 237 1.95 5.83 1.07
CA ASN A 237 0.54 5.64 0.77
C ASN A 237 -0.36 6.31 1.84
N ASP A 238 -0.02 6.20 3.13
CA ASP A 238 -0.70 6.91 4.21
C ASP A 238 -0.59 8.43 4.07
N LYS A 239 0.57 8.94 3.65
CA LYS A 239 0.77 10.36 3.39
C LYS A 239 -0.07 10.83 2.20
N LEU A 240 -0.11 10.07 1.11
CA LEU A 240 -0.95 10.37 -0.05
C LEU A 240 -2.44 10.35 0.33
N LYS A 241 -2.85 9.37 1.12
CA LYS A 241 -4.21 9.28 1.68
C LYS A 241 -4.56 10.51 2.52
N ARG A 242 -3.68 10.97 3.41
CA ARG A 242 -3.88 12.21 4.19
C ARG A 242 -3.98 13.44 3.30
N GLN A 243 -3.14 13.53 2.26
CA GLN A 243 -3.20 14.64 1.30
C GLN A 243 -4.53 14.66 0.54
N LEU A 244 -5.01 13.50 0.09
CA LEU A 244 -6.32 13.38 -0.57
C LEU A 244 -7.47 13.70 0.38
N GLN A 245 -7.42 13.24 1.64
CA GLN A 245 -8.42 13.58 2.65
C GLN A 245 -8.46 15.09 2.95
N SER A 246 -7.30 15.75 3.03
CA SER A 246 -7.24 17.21 3.20
C SER A 246 -7.84 17.94 2.02
N LYS A 247 -7.54 17.52 0.78
CA LYS A 247 -8.12 18.11 -0.43
C LYS A 247 -9.63 17.90 -0.52
N LEU A 248 -10.11 16.73 -0.11
CA LEU A 248 -11.54 16.43 -0.05
C LEU A 248 -12.24 17.36 0.95
N ALA A 249 -11.71 17.48 2.17
CA ALA A 249 -12.27 18.37 3.20
C ALA A 249 -12.27 19.85 2.76
N GLU A 250 -11.23 20.29 2.05
CA GLU A 250 -11.16 21.64 1.49
C GLU A 250 -12.18 21.85 0.37
N ALA A 251 -12.38 20.86 -0.50
CA ALA A 251 -13.41 20.88 -1.54
C ALA A 251 -14.82 20.88 -0.95
N ASP A 252 -15.07 20.06 0.06
CA ASP A 252 -16.35 20.01 0.79
C ASP A 252 -16.63 21.34 1.48
N GLY A 253 -15.62 21.94 2.13
CA GLY A 253 -15.72 23.27 2.76
C GLY A 253 -15.98 24.40 1.76
N ARG A 254 -15.38 24.34 0.56
CA ARG A 254 -15.71 25.28 -0.53
C ARG A 254 -17.14 25.09 -1.01
N ASN A 255 -17.59 23.85 -1.15
CA ASN A 255 -18.93 23.54 -1.62
C ASN A 255 -20.00 24.02 -0.62
N THR A 256 -19.80 23.80 0.68
CA THR A 256 -20.71 24.33 1.72
C THR A 256 -20.72 25.85 1.75
N ALA A 257 -19.57 26.52 1.64
CA ALA A 257 -19.51 27.97 1.57
C ALA A 257 -20.26 28.54 0.35
N VAL A 258 -20.14 27.91 -0.82
CA VAL A 258 -20.91 28.28 -2.02
C VAL A 258 -22.40 28.04 -1.81
N GLN A 259 -22.79 26.92 -1.20
CA GLN A 259 -24.20 26.65 -0.88
C GLN A 259 -24.79 27.68 0.09
N GLU A 260 -24.05 28.08 1.13
CA GLU A 260 -24.47 29.14 2.05
C GLU A 260 -24.57 30.50 1.35
N MET A 261 -23.65 30.82 0.44
CA MET A 261 -23.69 32.05 -0.34
C MET A 261 -24.93 32.10 -1.24
N ILE A 262 -25.20 31.02 -1.98
CA ILE A 262 -26.41 30.88 -2.81
C ILE A 262 -27.67 30.96 -1.94
N ALA A 263 -27.67 30.37 -0.74
CA ALA A 263 -28.80 30.44 0.17
C ALA A 263 -29.05 31.88 0.65
N ARG A 264 -28.00 32.63 1.01
CA ARG A 264 -28.10 34.05 1.41
C ARG A 264 -28.56 34.94 0.27
N GLU A 265 -28.03 34.73 -0.94
CA GLU A 265 -28.46 35.47 -2.12
C GLU A 265 -29.94 35.18 -2.43
N ARG A 266 -30.37 33.92 -2.32
CA ARG A 266 -31.80 33.56 -2.45
C ARG A 266 -32.66 34.25 -1.41
N GLU A 267 -32.23 34.26 -0.15
CA GLU A 267 -32.96 34.91 0.95
C GLU A 267 -33.06 36.43 0.74
N GLN A 268 -31.95 37.09 0.37
CA GLN A 268 -31.95 38.51 0.01
C GLN A 268 -32.85 38.80 -1.20
N HIS A 269 -32.76 38.00 -2.27
CA HIS A 269 -33.62 38.17 -3.42
C HIS A 269 -35.09 37.98 -3.08
N THR A 270 -35.44 37.02 -2.20
CA THR A 270 -36.82 36.85 -1.74
C THR A 270 -37.32 38.02 -0.89
N ASP A 271 -36.47 38.56 -0.02
CA ASP A 271 -36.79 39.73 0.81
C ASP A 271 -36.94 40.99 -0.04
N ASP A 272 -36.03 41.23 -0.99
CA ASP A 272 -36.11 42.34 -1.94
C ASP A 272 -37.38 42.25 -2.78
N PHE A 273 -37.71 41.05 -3.30
CA PHE A 273 -38.97 40.83 -4.01
C PHE A 273 -40.18 41.08 -3.13
N ALA A 274 -40.16 40.66 -1.87
CA ALA A 274 -41.25 40.89 -0.93
C ALA A 274 -41.43 42.38 -0.62
N GLN A 275 -40.34 43.12 -0.43
CA GLN A 275 -40.36 44.56 -0.20
C GLN A 275 -40.88 45.32 -1.43
N GLU A 276 -40.38 45.02 -2.63
CA GLU A 276 -40.86 45.64 -3.86
C GLU A 276 -42.33 45.31 -4.12
N ARG A 277 -42.75 44.05 -3.86
CA ARG A 277 -44.16 43.67 -3.97
C ARG A 277 -45.03 44.46 -2.98
N LYS A 278 -44.55 44.67 -1.74
CA LYS A 278 -45.25 45.47 -0.72
C LYS A 278 -45.39 46.94 -1.16
N LYS A 279 -44.30 47.58 -1.58
CA LYS A 279 -44.32 48.95 -2.11
C LYS A 279 -45.27 49.07 -3.31
N TRP A 280 -45.26 48.09 -4.20
CA TRP A 280 -46.15 48.06 -5.35
C TRP A 280 -47.62 47.93 -4.93
N THR A 281 -47.94 47.03 -3.99
CA THR A 281 -49.30 46.90 -3.47
C THR A 281 -49.79 48.17 -2.77
N GLU A 282 -48.93 48.84 -1.99
CA GLU A 282 -49.25 50.12 -1.36
C GLU A 282 -49.53 51.19 -2.42
N ARG A 283 -48.70 51.25 -3.48
CA ARG A 283 -48.88 52.18 -4.60
C ARG A 283 -50.17 51.91 -5.37
N VAL A 284 -50.53 50.64 -5.56
CA VAL A 284 -51.78 50.26 -6.23
C VAL A 284 -52.99 50.70 -5.40
N VAL A 285 -52.99 50.42 -4.09
CA VAL A 285 -54.09 50.85 -3.19
C VAL A 285 -54.21 52.38 -3.16
N GLU A 286 -53.08 53.09 -3.11
CA GLU A 286 -53.04 54.56 -3.15
C GLU A 286 -53.64 55.09 -4.46
N LEU A 287 -53.26 54.51 -5.61
CA LEU A 287 -53.80 54.87 -6.92
C LEU A 287 -55.28 54.51 -7.07
N GLU A 288 -55.72 53.38 -6.54
CA GLU A 288 -57.13 52.97 -6.53
C GLU A 288 -57.98 53.94 -5.69
N SER A 289 -57.50 54.36 -4.52
CA SER A 289 -58.16 55.37 -3.69
C SER A 289 -58.27 56.71 -4.41
N MET A 290 -57.17 57.18 -5.01
CA MET A 290 -57.18 58.42 -5.79
C MET A 290 -58.12 58.37 -6.99
N LEU A 291 -58.21 57.21 -7.66
CA LEU A 291 -59.10 57.01 -8.79
C LEU A 291 -60.57 56.98 -8.35
N GLU A 292 -60.87 56.37 -7.21
CA GLU A 292 -62.22 56.35 -6.66
C GLU A 292 -62.66 57.74 -6.17
N GLU A 293 -61.78 58.49 -5.49
CA GLU A 293 -62.02 59.89 -5.14
C GLU A 293 -62.25 60.77 -6.37
N ALA A 294 -61.45 60.59 -7.42
CA ALA A 294 -61.61 61.32 -8.68
C ALA A 294 -62.93 60.97 -9.38
N LYS A 295 -63.35 59.69 -9.38
CA LYS A 295 -64.66 59.26 -9.90
C LYS A 295 -65.80 59.86 -9.10
N GLN A 296 -65.75 59.80 -7.76
CA GLN A 296 -66.79 60.34 -6.90
C GLN A 296 -66.94 61.86 -7.10
N ALA A 297 -65.83 62.58 -7.20
CA ALA A 297 -65.82 64.01 -7.50
C ALA A 297 -66.38 64.31 -8.90
N LEU A 298 -66.10 63.44 -9.88
CA LEU A 298 -66.67 63.55 -11.22
C LEU A 298 -68.19 63.35 -11.19
N GLU A 299 -68.68 62.29 -10.53
CA GLU A 299 -70.12 62.03 -10.40
C GLU A 299 -70.86 63.18 -9.70
N ASP A 300 -70.27 63.72 -8.62
CA ASP A 300 -70.81 64.86 -7.88
C ASP A 300 -70.88 66.13 -8.75
N THR A 301 -69.82 66.42 -9.49
CA THR A 301 -69.78 67.59 -10.39
C THR A 301 -70.73 67.41 -11.56
N GLN A 302 -70.87 66.20 -12.09
CA GLN A 302 -71.79 65.86 -13.17
C GLN A 302 -73.25 65.95 -12.71
N TYR A 303 -73.56 65.51 -11.49
CA TYR A 303 -74.89 65.64 -10.88
C TYR A 303 -75.26 67.10 -10.61
N ARG A 304 -74.35 67.89 -10.03
CA ARG A 304 -74.56 69.35 -9.83
C ARG A 304 -74.77 70.06 -11.16
N PHE A 305 -73.96 69.71 -12.16
CA PHE A 305 -74.07 70.24 -13.52
C PHE A 305 -75.42 69.92 -14.17
N GLN A 306 -75.89 68.67 -14.10
CA GLN A 306 -77.19 68.27 -14.65
C GLN A 306 -78.35 69.04 -13.99
N ARG A 307 -78.26 69.25 -12.66
CA ARG A 307 -79.25 70.03 -11.91
C ARG A 307 -79.26 71.51 -12.31
N GLU A 308 -78.09 72.13 -12.41
CA GLU A 308 -77.97 73.54 -12.84
C GLU A 308 -78.38 73.72 -14.30
N THR A 309 -77.99 72.83 -15.22
CA THR A 309 -78.40 72.92 -16.63
C THR A 309 -79.91 72.70 -16.83
N ALA A 310 -80.54 71.83 -16.04
CA ALA A 310 -82.00 71.69 -16.05
C ALA A 310 -82.69 72.97 -15.56
N GLN A 311 -82.23 73.56 -14.45
CA GLN A 311 -82.76 74.84 -13.93
C GLN A 311 -82.57 75.99 -14.93
N MET A 312 -81.41 76.06 -15.59
CA MET A 312 -81.11 77.09 -16.56
C MET A 312 -81.96 76.93 -17.84
N ARG A 313 -82.23 75.70 -18.30
CA ARG A 313 -83.14 75.48 -19.44
C ARG A 313 -84.57 75.89 -19.13
N ASP A 314 -85.05 75.58 -17.93
CA ASP A 314 -86.39 75.97 -17.50
C ASP A 314 -86.51 77.50 -17.41
N GLN A 315 -85.50 78.17 -16.85
CA GLN A 315 -85.44 79.62 -16.79
C GLN A 315 -85.29 80.28 -18.17
N GLU A 316 -84.46 79.72 -19.06
CA GLU A 316 -84.29 80.23 -20.43
C GLU A 316 -85.58 80.08 -21.25
N SER A 317 -86.32 78.98 -21.10
CA SER A 317 -87.63 78.80 -21.74
C SER A 317 -88.63 79.86 -21.28
N VAL A 318 -88.72 80.08 -19.96
CA VAL A 318 -89.62 81.09 -19.38
C VAL A 318 -89.24 82.51 -19.80
N MET A 319 -87.94 82.83 -19.83
CA MET A 319 -87.45 84.15 -20.24
C MET A 319 -87.62 84.38 -21.74
N ARG A 320 -87.40 83.37 -22.59
CA ARG A 320 -87.69 83.48 -24.04
C ARG A 320 -89.17 83.72 -24.30
N ASP A 321 -90.06 83.06 -23.56
CA ASP A 321 -91.50 83.31 -23.64
C ASP A 321 -91.88 84.71 -23.16
N GLN A 322 -91.24 85.23 -22.11
CA GLN A 322 -91.45 86.60 -21.62
C GLN A 322 -90.91 87.66 -22.60
N VAL A 323 -89.72 87.46 -23.18
CA VAL A 323 -89.15 88.37 -24.19
C VAL A 323 -90.01 88.38 -25.45
N LYS A 324 -90.53 87.21 -25.87
CA LYS A 324 -91.45 87.11 -27.00
C LYS A 324 -92.76 87.84 -26.73
N GLN A 325 -93.37 87.65 -25.56
CA GLN A 325 -94.58 88.40 -25.14
C GLN A 325 -94.34 89.91 -25.05
N LEU A 326 -93.16 90.35 -24.58
CA LEU A 326 -92.82 91.77 -24.51
C LEU A 326 -92.52 92.38 -25.88
N GLN A 327 -91.91 91.63 -26.80
CA GLN A 327 -91.72 92.03 -28.19
C GLN A 327 -93.05 92.14 -28.94
N ASP A 328 -93.96 91.18 -28.78
CA ASP A 328 -95.30 91.20 -29.38
C ASP A 328 -96.11 92.42 -28.87
N ARG A 329 -96.04 92.73 -27.58
CA ARG A 329 -96.68 93.94 -27.00
C ARG A 329 -96.05 95.25 -27.46
N LEU A 330 -94.75 95.27 -27.79
CA LEU A 330 -94.07 96.44 -28.36
C LEU A 330 -94.43 96.64 -29.85
N GLN A 331 -94.69 95.54 -30.56
CA GLN A 331 -95.01 95.53 -32.00
C GLN A 331 -96.50 95.85 -32.27
N GLU A 332 -97.42 95.42 -31.39
CA GLU A 332 -98.85 95.79 -31.43
C GLU A 332 -99.09 97.28 -31.14
N ARG A 333 -98.25 97.91 -30.30
CA ARG A 333 -98.39 99.34 -29.92
C ARG A 333 -97.65 100.30 -30.86
N SER A 334 -96.70 99.80 -31.65
CA SER A 334 -96.00 100.61 -32.66
C SER A 334 -96.77 100.73 -33.98
N THR A 335 -97.73 99.83 -34.25
CA THR A 335 -98.58 99.86 -35.45
C THR A 335 -99.90 100.62 -35.28
N SER A 336 -100.31 100.98 -34.05
CA SER A 336 -101.53 101.76 -33.77
C SER A 336 -101.28 103.27 -33.58
N LYS A 337 -100.53 103.90 -34.50
CA LYS A 337 -100.48 105.37 -34.62
C LYS A 337 -101.52 105.84 -35.64
N GLY A 338 -102.74 106.07 -35.18
CA GLY A 338 -103.78 106.62 -36.06
C GLY A 338 -105.18 106.84 -35.48
N SER A 339 -105.34 107.43 -34.30
CA SER A 339 -106.37 108.47 -34.03
C SER A 339 -106.58 108.75 -32.53
N SER A 340 -106.70 110.06 -32.24
CA SER A 340 -107.33 110.72 -31.08
C SER A 340 -106.73 110.60 -29.66
N SER A 341 -106.29 111.77 -29.19
CA SER A 341 -106.39 112.36 -27.84
C SER A 341 -105.85 111.58 -26.63
N SER A 342 -104.63 111.92 -26.20
CA SER A 342 -104.17 112.03 -24.79
C SER A 342 -102.63 112.03 -24.78
N LYS A 343 -102.00 113.21 -24.99
CA LYS A 343 -100.53 113.35 -24.92
C LYS A 343 -100.14 113.88 -23.55
N GLY A 344 -99.90 112.96 -22.63
CA GLY A 344 -99.32 113.23 -21.31
C GLY A 344 -98.68 112.00 -20.63
N ALA A 345 -99.06 110.78 -21.01
CA ALA A 345 -98.62 109.56 -20.30
C ALA A 345 -97.78 108.56 -21.15
N THR A 346 -97.51 108.84 -22.43
CA THR A 346 -96.91 107.85 -23.35
C THR A 346 -95.38 107.80 -23.35
N GLY A 347 -94.68 108.78 -22.76
CA GLY A 347 -93.21 108.83 -22.76
C GLY A 347 -92.56 108.00 -21.65
N THR A 348 -93.16 107.96 -20.46
CA THR A 348 -92.63 107.27 -19.28
C THR A 348 -92.76 105.76 -19.37
N GLU A 349 -93.86 105.24 -19.94
CA GLU A 349 -94.04 103.79 -20.15
C GLU A 349 -93.11 103.22 -21.23
N ILE A 350 -92.82 104.01 -22.28
CA ILE A 350 -91.89 103.61 -23.36
C ILE A 350 -90.45 103.59 -22.85
N ASN A 351 -90.06 104.52 -21.98
CA ASN A 351 -88.74 104.48 -21.34
C ASN A 351 -88.60 103.30 -20.38
N ASN A 352 -89.63 102.96 -19.61
CA ASN A 352 -89.60 101.77 -18.73
C ASN A 352 -89.48 100.45 -19.52
N LEU A 353 -90.13 100.35 -20.69
CA LEU A 353 -89.97 99.21 -21.59
C LEU A 353 -88.57 99.16 -22.22
N ARG A 354 -87.99 100.32 -22.54
CA ARG A 354 -86.63 100.42 -23.06
C ARG A 354 -85.60 100.02 -22.00
N ASP A 355 -85.81 100.40 -20.74
CA ASP A 355 -84.96 100.02 -19.61
C ASP A 355 -85.06 98.51 -19.30
N ALA A 356 -86.25 97.91 -19.44
CA ALA A 356 -86.43 96.46 -19.33
C ALA A 356 -85.71 95.67 -20.45
N VAL A 357 -85.72 96.19 -21.69
CA VAL A 357 -84.95 95.61 -22.81
C VAL A 357 -83.44 95.77 -22.60
N TYR A 358 -82.99 96.89 -22.02
CA TYR A 358 -81.58 97.08 -21.65
C TYR A 358 -81.14 96.15 -20.51
N ALA A 359 -82.00 95.88 -19.53
CA ALA A 359 -81.76 94.89 -18.48
C ALA A 359 -81.64 93.47 -19.06
N ALA A 360 -82.55 93.08 -19.96
CA ALA A 360 -82.49 91.79 -20.66
C ALA A 360 -81.23 91.65 -21.55
N LEU A 361 -80.79 92.73 -22.21
CA LEU A 361 -79.52 92.75 -22.96
C LEU A 361 -78.29 92.66 -22.05
N SER A 362 -78.37 93.19 -20.82
CA SER A 362 -77.31 93.04 -19.81
C SER A 362 -77.19 91.60 -19.31
N GLU A 363 -78.31 90.91 -19.11
CA GLU A 363 -78.33 89.46 -18.77
C GLU A 363 -77.88 88.57 -19.94
N LEU A 364 -78.16 88.97 -21.19
CA LEU A 364 -77.62 88.27 -22.37
C LEU A 364 -76.09 88.39 -22.45
N LYS A 365 -75.53 89.48 -21.90
CA LYS A 365 -74.10 89.70 -21.75
C LYS A 365 -73.50 88.86 -20.61
N SER A 366 -74.24 88.55 -19.54
CA SER A 366 -73.79 87.61 -18.52
C SER A 366 -73.79 86.16 -19.04
N LEU A 367 -74.78 85.78 -19.86
CA LEU A 367 -74.78 84.47 -20.54
C LEU A 367 -73.59 84.27 -21.50
N ASP A 368 -73.12 85.35 -22.16
CA ASP A 368 -71.91 85.29 -22.98
C ASP A 368 -70.63 85.14 -22.14
N LEU A 369 -70.67 85.60 -20.88
CA LEU A 369 -69.62 85.35 -19.88
C LEU A 369 -69.61 83.87 -19.45
N ASP A 370 -70.78 83.28 -19.26
CA ASP A 370 -70.93 81.86 -18.88
C ASP A 370 -70.52 80.92 -20.01
N ARG A 371 -70.78 81.29 -21.26
CA ARG A 371 -70.25 80.58 -22.44
C ARG A 371 -68.72 80.58 -22.47
N LYS A 372 -68.07 81.68 -22.07
CA LYS A 372 -66.61 81.74 -21.93
C LYS A 372 -66.13 80.84 -20.78
N GLN A 373 -66.85 80.76 -19.66
CA GLN A 373 -66.52 79.81 -18.59
C GLN A 373 -66.64 78.34 -19.04
N LEU A 374 -67.62 78.00 -19.87
CA LEU A 374 -67.75 76.65 -20.46
C LEU A 374 -66.59 76.33 -21.42
N SER A 375 -66.12 77.31 -22.20
CA SER A 375 -64.92 77.14 -23.03
C SER A 375 -63.69 76.82 -22.18
N VAL A 376 -63.51 77.52 -21.06
CA VAL A 376 -62.41 77.25 -20.13
C VAL A 376 -62.52 75.84 -19.55
N LYS A 377 -63.72 75.37 -19.20
CA LYS A 377 -63.95 73.99 -18.71
C LYS A 377 -63.60 72.91 -19.74
N ALA A 378 -63.98 73.10 -21.01
CA ALA A 378 -63.61 72.17 -22.09
C ALA A 378 -62.08 72.11 -22.31
N GLU A 379 -61.38 73.20 -22.03
CA GLU A 379 -59.92 73.27 -22.10
C GLU A 379 -59.25 72.51 -20.95
N HIS A 380 -59.82 72.56 -19.75
CA HIS A 380 -59.38 71.75 -18.59
C HIS A 380 -59.60 70.25 -18.84
N GLU A 381 -60.72 69.85 -19.45
CA GLU A 381 -61.00 68.45 -19.80
C GLU A 381 -60.00 67.90 -20.84
N LYS A 382 -59.62 68.72 -21.83
CA LYS A 382 -58.53 68.38 -22.76
C LYS A 382 -57.18 68.18 -22.06
N GLN A 383 -56.87 69.01 -21.06
CA GLN A 383 -55.63 68.87 -20.28
C GLN A 383 -55.64 67.58 -19.45
N LEU A 384 -56.79 67.20 -18.88
CA LEU A 384 -56.96 65.94 -18.14
C LEU A 384 -56.72 64.71 -19.02
N ILE A 385 -57.32 64.66 -20.22
CA ILE A 385 -57.10 63.58 -21.20
C ILE A 385 -55.62 63.52 -21.61
N GLY A 386 -54.97 64.68 -21.70
CA GLY A 386 -53.53 64.77 -21.96
C GLY A 386 -52.68 64.15 -20.84
N LEU A 387 -53.06 64.36 -19.58
CA LEU A 387 -52.40 63.77 -18.41
C LEU A 387 -52.64 62.26 -18.32
N GLU A 388 -53.86 61.78 -18.52
CA GLU A 388 -54.17 60.35 -18.58
C GLU A 388 -53.35 59.63 -19.65
N ARG A 389 -53.23 60.21 -20.85
CA ARG A 389 -52.41 59.64 -21.93
C ARG A 389 -50.94 59.57 -21.55
N LYS A 390 -50.40 60.59 -20.86
CA LYS A 390 -49.01 60.57 -20.36
C LYS A 390 -48.82 59.50 -19.30
N PHE A 391 -49.75 59.37 -18.36
CA PHE A 391 -49.72 58.32 -17.33
C PHE A 391 -49.78 56.92 -17.93
N ASN A 392 -50.71 56.67 -18.87
CA ASN A 392 -50.81 55.38 -19.55
C ASN A 392 -49.54 55.05 -20.35
N LYS A 393 -48.89 56.05 -20.95
CA LYS A 393 -47.62 55.87 -21.65
C LYS A 393 -46.50 55.46 -20.68
N GLN A 394 -46.40 56.13 -19.53
CA GLN A 394 -45.43 55.78 -18.49
C GLN A 394 -45.69 54.40 -17.89
N LEU A 395 -46.95 54.04 -17.66
CA LEU A 395 -47.35 52.71 -17.17
C LEU A 395 -46.92 51.60 -18.14
N ASN A 396 -47.15 51.81 -19.45
CA ASN A 396 -46.75 50.84 -20.47
C ASN A 396 -45.23 50.75 -20.64
N GLU A 397 -44.50 51.86 -20.51
CA GLU A 397 -43.04 51.86 -20.49
C GLU A 397 -42.48 51.11 -19.28
N ALA A 398 -43.07 51.30 -18.10
CA ALA A 398 -42.69 50.57 -16.89
C ALA A 398 -42.98 49.06 -17.05
N ARG A 399 -44.13 48.68 -17.60
CA ARG A 399 -44.46 47.28 -17.90
C ARG A 399 -43.43 46.65 -18.85
N ARG A 400 -43.10 47.30 -19.96
CA ARG A 400 -42.08 46.82 -20.90
C ARG A 400 -40.71 46.63 -20.26
N LYS A 401 -40.27 47.58 -19.44
CA LYS A 401 -38.97 47.47 -18.74
C LYS A 401 -38.97 46.26 -17.79
N ASN A 402 -40.07 46.03 -17.10
CA ASN A 402 -40.20 44.90 -16.18
C ASN A 402 -40.22 43.56 -16.94
N GLU A 403 -40.89 43.51 -18.09
CA GLU A 403 -40.94 42.34 -18.98
C GLU A 403 -39.53 41.97 -19.49
N VAL A 404 -38.72 42.97 -19.87
CA VAL A 404 -37.33 42.76 -20.27
C VAL A 404 -36.47 42.29 -19.10
N LEU A 405 -36.66 42.83 -17.90
CA LEU A 405 -35.90 42.42 -16.71
C LEU A 405 -36.20 40.96 -16.32
N ILE A 406 -37.47 40.56 -16.39
CA ILE A 406 -37.90 39.18 -16.12
C ILE A 406 -37.29 38.23 -17.15
N GLU A 407 -37.32 38.59 -18.43
CA GLU A 407 -36.72 37.76 -19.49
C GLU A 407 -35.21 37.63 -19.32
N HIS A 408 -34.52 38.71 -18.96
CA HIS A 408 -33.10 38.68 -18.68
C HIS A 408 -32.76 37.76 -17.50
N LEU A 409 -33.44 37.92 -16.36
CA LEU A 409 -33.28 37.03 -15.20
C LEU A 409 -33.52 35.56 -15.56
N ARG A 410 -34.54 35.30 -16.39
CA ARG A 410 -34.87 33.96 -16.83
C ARG A 410 -33.73 33.34 -17.66
N GLN A 411 -33.13 34.10 -18.57
CA GLN A 411 -31.97 33.66 -19.35
C GLN A 411 -30.77 33.38 -18.45
N THR A 412 -30.45 34.25 -17.50
CA THR A 412 -29.31 34.04 -16.59
C THR A 412 -29.49 32.78 -15.74
N TYR A 413 -30.70 32.54 -15.22
CA TYR A 413 -31.00 31.31 -14.48
C TYR A 413 -30.93 30.06 -15.37
N GLU A 414 -31.34 30.16 -16.63
CA GLU A 414 -31.28 29.04 -17.57
C GLU A 414 -29.82 28.65 -17.88
N GLU A 415 -28.94 29.65 -18.07
CA GLU A 415 -27.49 29.46 -18.24
C GLU A 415 -26.84 28.84 -16.98
N GLU A 416 -27.16 29.34 -15.78
CA GLU A 416 -26.66 28.78 -14.52
C GLU A 416 -27.11 27.32 -14.32
N VAL A 417 -28.38 27.02 -14.62
CA VAL A 417 -28.89 25.65 -14.52
C VAL A 417 -28.17 24.73 -15.50
N ASP A 418 -27.88 25.18 -16.72
CA ASP A 418 -27.18 24.37 -17.70
C ASP A 418 -25.70 24.16 -17.37
N THR A 419 -25.02 25.16 -16.80
CA THR A 419 -23.65 24.99 -16.28
C THR A 419 -23.61 23.99 -15.13
N LEU A 420 -24.54 24.06 -14.18
CA LEU A 420 -24.66 23.11 -13.08
C LEU A 420 -24.97 21.68 -13.56
N LYS A 421 -25.81 21.53 -14.60
CA LYS A 421 -26.06 20.22 -15.23
C LYS A 421 -24.78 19.65 -15.85
N SER A 422 -23.97 20.48 -16.52
CA SER A 422 -22.68 20.05 -17.09
C SER A 422 -21.73 19.56 -16.00
N GLN A 423 -21.55 20.35 -14.93
CA GLN A 423 -20.71 19.96 -13.78
C GLN A 423 -21.19 18.67 -13.11
N ARG A 424 -22.52 18.49 -12.95
CA ARG A 424 -23.09 17.26 -12.40
C ARG A 424 -22.78 16.05 -13.29
N SER A 425 -22.85 16.21 -14.61
CA SER A 425 -22.52 15.16 -15.57
C SER A 425 -21.05 14.76 -15.50
N GLU A 426 -20.14 15.72 -15.41
CA GLU A 426 -18.70 15.48 -15.25
C GLU A 426 -18.40 14.74 -13.93
N LEU A 427 -18.98 15.19 -12.82
CA LEU A 427 -18.85 14.52 -11.52
C LEU A 427 -19.41 13.09 -11.55
N GLN A 428 -20.54 12.85 -12.24
CA GLN A 428 -21.07 11.50 -12.39
C GLN A 428 -20.15 10.59 -13.21
N GLN A 429 -19.45 11.11 -14.22
CA GLN A 429 -18.45 10.33 -14.96
C GLN A 429 -17.24 9.99 -14.08
N THR A 430 -16.73 10.93 -13.29
CA THR A 430 -15.57 10.68 -12.42
C THR A 430 -15.91 9.66 -11.32
N VAL A 431 -17.10 9.73 -10.73
CA VAL A 431 -17.57 8.72 -9.76
C VAL A 431 -17.63 7.34 -10.40
N LYS A 432 -18.20 7.19 -11.60
CA LYS A 432 -18.24 5.90 -12.31
C LYS A 432 -16.84 5.33 -12.59
N GLU A 433 -15.88 6.18 -12.93
CA GLU A 433 -14.50 5.75 -13.16
C GLU A 433 -13.85 5.26 -11.87
N PHE A 434 -14.06 5.96 -10.74
CA PHE A 434 -13.57 5.50 -9.44
C PHE A 434 -14.23 4.20 -8.98
N GLU A 435 -15.54 4.02 -9.20
CA GLU A 435 -16.24 2.76 -8.91
C GLU A 435 -15.64 1.58 -9.71
N LYS A 436 -15.32 1.81 -10.99
CA LYS A 436 -14.67 0.80 -11.84
C LYS A 436 -13.27 0.44 -11.33
N GLN A 437 -12.47 1.42 -10.95
CA GLN A 437 -11.13 1.18 -10.39
C GLN A 437 -11.19 0.44 -9.05
N LEU A 438 -12.15 0.78 -8.20
CA LEU A 438 -12.40 0.08 -6.94
C LEU A 438 -12.76 -1.40 -7.20
N ALA A 439 -13.66 -1.67 -8.13
CA ALA A 439 -14.05 -3.04 -8.49
C ALA A 439 -12.86 -3.88 -9.00
N MET A 440 -12.00 -3.29 -9.84
CA MET A 440 -10.78 -3.97 -10.32
C MET A 440 -9.82 -4.30 -9.18
N ARG A 441 -9.59 -3.37 -8.25
CA ARG A 441 -8.70 -3.59 -7.09
C ARG A 441 -9.26 -4.58 -6.09
N THR A 442 -10.57 -4.61 -5.90
CA THR A 442 -11.23 -5.62 -5.06
C THR A 442 -11.07 -7.02 -5.67
N ALA A 443 -11.26 -7.17 -6.99
CA ALA A 443 -11.04 -8.45 -7.67
C ALA A 443 -9.59 -8.95 -7.59
N GLU A 444 -8.61 -8.04 -7.67
CA GLU A 444 -7.19 -8.35 -7.48
C GLU A 444 -6.91 -8.82 -6.04
N CYS A 445 -7.47 -8.13 -5.04
CA CYS A 445 -7.39 -8.54 -3.64
C CYS A 445 -7.98 -9.94 -3.41
N ASP A 446 -9.13 -10.25 -4.00
CA ASP A 446 -9.78 -11.56 -3.86
C ASP A 446 -8.95 -12.67 -4.50
N LYS A 447 -8.34 -12.40 -5.66
CA LYS A 447 -7.40 -13.34 -6.30
C LYS A 447 -6.19 -13.62 -5.40
N LEU A 448 -5.58 -12.60 -4.82
CA LEU A 448 -4.46 -12.76 -3.89
C LEU A 448 -4.86 -13.55 -2.64
N ARG A 449 -6.04 -13.28 -2.06
CA ARG A 449 -6.58 -14.05 -0.93
C ARG A 449 -6.77 -15.52 -1.27
N SER A 450 -7.30 -15.82 -2.46
CA SER A 450 -7.44 -17.21 -2.94
C SER A 450 -6.09 -17.91 -3.11
N MET A 451 -5.09 -17.21 -3.66
CA MET A 451 -3.72 -17.76 -3.80
C MET A 451 -3.08 -18.04 -2.44
N VAL A 452 -3.22 -17.14 -1.47
CA VAL A 452 -2.72 -17.34 -0.10
C VAL A 452 -3.42 -18.54 0.55
N ALA A 453 -4.74 -18.64 0.43
CA ALA A 453 -5.49 -19.78 0.97
C ALA A 453 -5.03 -21.12 0.36
N SER A 454 -4.79 -21.16 -0.96
CA SER A 454 -4.26 -22.35 -1.63
C SER A 454 -2.85 -22.71 -1.15
N ALA A 455 -1.97 -21.71 -0.96
CA ALA A 455 -0.63 -21.93 -0.44
C ALA A 455 -0.65 -22.44 1.01
N GLU A 456 -1.59 -21.97 1.83
CA GLU A 456 -1.81 -22.46 3.18
C GLU A 456 -2.32 -23.91 3.21
N THR A 457 -3.24 -24.28 2.30
CA THR A 457 -3.70 -25.67 2.18
C THR A 457 -2.57 -26.60 1.75
N ASP A 458 -1.75 -26.19 0.78
CA ASP A 458 -0.59 -26.95 0.34
C ASP A 458 0.45 -27.11 1.45
N ARG A 459 0.69 -26.04 2.22
CA ARG A 459 1.56 -26.08 3.40
C ARG A 459 1.04 -27.09 4.43
N LYS A 460 -0.26 -27.07 4.74
CA LYS A 460 -0.88 -28.04 5.66
C LYS A 460 -0.76 -29.47 5.15
N LEU A 461 -0.99 -29.71 3.86
CA LEU A 461 -0.85 -31.04 3.26
C LEU A 461 0.60 -31.54 3.34
N ARG A 462 1.58 -30.68 3.05
CA ARG A 462 3.01 -31.01 3.20
C ARG A 462 3.37 -31.33 4.66
N GLN A 463 2.82 -30.57 5.61
CA GLN A 463 3.01 -30.83 7.03
C GLN A 463 2.40 -32.19 7.46
N GLN A 464 1.19 -32.50 7.02
CA GLN A 464 0.57 -33.82 7.27
C GLN A 464 1.37 -34.97 6.63
N HIS A 465 1.89 -34.79 5.43
CA HIS A 465 2.74 -35.80 4.79
C HIS A 465 4.05 -36.00 5.57
N ALA A 466 4.65 -34.91 6.07
CA ALA A 466 5.81 -34.98 6.95
C ALA A 466 5.48 -35.69 8.28
N ASP A 467 4.32 -35.42 8.90
CA ASP A 467 3.84 -36.13 10.10
C ASP A 467 3.77 -37.65 9.86
N VAL A 468 3.21 -38.08 8.73
CA VAL A 468 3.10 -39.51 8.37
C VAL A 468 4.48 -40.14 8.19
N LEU A 469 5.40 -39.48 7.49
CA LEU A 469 6.75 -39.99 7.27
C LEU A 469 7.54 -40.11 8.58
N VAL A 470 7.41 -39.12 9.47
CA VAL A 470 8.00 -39.16 10.81
C VAL A 470 7.45 -40.34 11.61
N ASN A 471 6.13 -40.51 11.68
CA ASN A 471 5.50 -41.63 12.40
C ASN A 471 5.91 -43.00 11.84
N GLN A 472 5.96 -43.14 10.51
CA GLN A 472 6.44 -44.37 9.85
C GLN A 472 7.91 -44.64 10.18
N SER A 473 8.74 -43.60 10.16
CA SER A 473 10.16 -43.72 10.49
C SER A 473 10.35 -44.20 11.93
N GLU A 474 9.57 -43.69 12.89
CA GLU A 474 9.61 -44.13 14.28
C GLU A 474 9.16 -45.57 14.47
N LEU A 475 8.09 -45.99 13.76
CA LEU A 475 7.65 -47.39 13.74
C LEU A 475 8.77 -48.31 13.24
N ILE A 476 9.45 -47.92 12.15
CA ILE A 476 10.59 -48.68 11.60
C ILE A 476 11.75 -48.69 12.59
N ILE A 477 12.10 -47.55 13.20
CA ILE A 477 13.15 -47.46 14.23
C ILE A 477 12.81 -48.37 15.42
N SER A 478 11.56 -48.37 15.87
CA SER A 478 11.11 -49.21 16.98
C SER A 478 11.18 -50.71 16.65
N PHE A 479 10.87 -51.08 15.40
CA PHE A 479 10.98 -52.44 14.88
C PHE A 479 12.45 -52.88 14.78
N LEU A 480 13.32 -52.02 14.25
CA LEU A 480 14.76 -52.26 14.16
C LEU A 480 15.41 -52.39 15.55
N ARG A 481 14.94 -51.64 16.55
CA ARG A 481 15.38 -51.83 17.96
C ARG A 481 14.92 -53.16 18.55
N LYS A 482 13.70 -53.62 18.22
CA LYS A 482 13.16 -54.92 18.69
C LYS A 482 13.85 -56.12 18.05
N LEU A 483 14.37 -55.99 16.82
CA LEU A 483 15.23 -56.98 16.16
C LEU A 483 16.65 -57.09 16.74
N GLY A 484 16.88 -56.50 17.92
CA GLY A 484 18.17 -56.40 18.58
C GLY A 484 18.99 -57.70 18.55
N HIS A 485 20.26 -57.52 18.17
CA HIS A 485 21.44 -58.39 18.38
C HIS A 485 22.02 -59.20 17.22
N ALA A 486 21.45 -59.19 16.01
CA ALA A 486 22.01 -60.02 14.93
C ALA A 486 22.72 -59.26 13.78
N ASP A 487 22.43 -57.99 13.52
CA ASP A 487 22.91 -57.33 12.29
C ASP A 487 23.34 -55.88 12.50
N ASP A 488 24.62 -55.58 12.24
CA ASP A 488 25.19 -54.21 12.36
C ASP A 488 24.58 -53.25 11.32
N ASP A 489 24.13 -53.78 10.18
CA ASP A 489 23.48 -53.01 9.11
C ASP A 489 22.12 -52.44 9.56
N ALA A 490 21.37 -53.19 10.38
CA ALA A 490 20.09 -52.75 10.92
C ALA A 490 20.23 -51.55 11.90
N ARG A 491 21.36 -51.47 12.62
CA ARG A 491 21.67 -50.33 13.51
C ARG A 491 22.06 -49.07 12.73
N ASP A 492 22.84 -49.22 11.66
CA ASP A 492 23.23 -48.08 10.80
C ASP A 492 22.01 -47.48 10.08
N VAL A 493 21.11 -48.33 9.57
CA VAL A 493 19.85 -47.90 8.97
C VAL A 493 18.94 -47.21 10.00
N GLY A 494 18.82 -47.74 11.21
CA GLY A 494 18.05 -47.13 12.30
C GLY A 494 18.56 -45.73 12.67
N GLY A 495 19.88 -45.56 12.82
CA GLY A 495 20.49 -44.26 13.15
C GLY A 495 20.39 -43.22 12.03
N LYS A 496 20.41 -43.65 10.76
CA LYS A 496 20.16 -42.77 9.60
C LYS A 496 18.70 -42.33 9.54
N LEU A 497 17.76 -43.24 9.80
CA LEU A 497 16.33 -42.92 9.87
C LEU A 497 16.04 -41.94 11.02
N GLU A 498 16.69 -42.12 12.18
CA GLU A 498 16.52 -41.24 13.34
C GLU A 498 16.92 -39.80 13.01
N LYS A 499 18.08 -39.62 12.35
CA LYS A 499 18.54 -38.29 11.90
C LYS A 499 17.61 -37.64 10.87
N LEU A 500 17.15 -38.43 9.89
CA LEU A 500 16.22 -37.93 8.86
C LEU A 500 14.87 -37.56 9.47
N SER A 501 14.40 -38.32 10.47
CA SER A 501 13.17 -38.02 11.21
C SER A 501 13.29 -36.71 11.98
N THR A 502 14.40 -36.48 12.70
CA THR A 502 14.61 -35.21 13.43
C THR A 502 14.72 -34.02 12.49
N GLN A 503 15.41 -34.16 11.35
CA GLN A 503 15.47 -33.09 10.34
C GLN A 503 14.10 -32.76 9.75
N ALA A 504 13.26 -33.76 9.50
CA ALA A 504 11.89 -33.54 9.04
C ALA A 504 11.02 -32.86 10.11
N GLN A 505 11.19 -33.20 11.40
CA GLN A 505 10.50 -32.55 12.50
C GLN A 505 10.83 -31.06 12.61
N ASP A 506 12.12 -30.72 12.52
CA ASP A 506 12.59 -29.33 12.60
C ASP A 506 12.16 -28.50 11.38
N PHE A 507 12.22 -29.08 10.18
CA PHE A 507 11.92 -28.36 8.94
C PHE A 507 10.42 -28.10 8.73
N PHE A 508 9.56 -29.03 9.16
CA PHE A 508 8.10 -28.92 8.98
C PHE A 508 7.34 -28.52 10.26
N GLY A 509 8.03 -28.33 11.40
CA GLY A 509 7.40 -28.00 12.68
C GLY A 509 6.47 -29.11 13.18
N VAL A 510 6.87 -30.36 12.96
CA VAL A 510 6.10 -31.58 13.25
C VAL A 510 6.48 -32.10 14.64
N THR A 511 5.49 -32.37 15.49
CA THR A 511 5.70 -32.91 16.85
C THR A 511 5.22 -34.34 16.97
N VAL A 512 6.09 -35.21 17.47
CA VAL A 512 5.78 -36.62 17.75
C VAL A 512 4.74 -36.69 18.86
N ARG A 513 3.59 -37.30 18.59
CA ARG A 513 2.66 -37.68 19.66
C ARG A 513 3.25 -38.89 20.40
N PRO A 514 3.51 -38.79 21.72
CA PRO A 514 3.95 -39.94 22.50
C PRO A 514 2.86 -41.01 22.44
N GLY A 515 3.14 -42.12 21.77
CA GLY A 515 2.15 -43.17 21.55
C GLY A 515 1.59 -43.74 22.86
N GLU A 516 0.27 -43.84 22.92
CA GLU A 516 -0.46 -44.74 23.80
C GLU A 516 0.11 -46.15 23.64
N ARG A 517 0.75 -46.64 24.71
CA ARG A 517 1.20 -48.03 24.81
C ARG A 517 -0.04 -48.92 24.87
N ARG A 518 -0.24 -49.77 23.86
CA ARG A 518 -0.94 -51.04 24.00
C ARG A 518 -0.04 -52.17 23.51
#